data_AF-A0A2W6X6F8-F1
#
_entry.id   AF-A0A2W6X6F8-F1
#
_cell.length_a   1.000
_cell.length_b   1.000
_cell.length_c   1.000
_cell.angle_alpha   90.00
_cell.angle_beta   90.00
_cell.angle_gamma   90.00
#
_symmetry.space_group_name_H-M   'P 1'
#
loop_
_entity.id
_entity.type
_entity.pdbx_description
1 polymer ?
#
loop_
_entity_poly.entity_id
_entity_poly.type
_entity_poly.pdbx_seq_one_letter_code
_entity_poly.pdbx_strand_id
1 'polypeptide(L)'
;MSAGSPSGQEWRVIKEKVEVLFGDRGDARKAAMRAGDAIDLREFIAQLRKGTADVQRDLADAVAQLEQLETNLGELGESLDETKGELATTQAGLAAAQEQLGSLQTTLTTVQQAIEAAQQAITALDQSGAAVAQELDTLQAAAGAVNVPPLVSAQVSAPPTAAEFNLLWADVFALRGALIDLRTAVST
;
A
#
# COMPACT_ATOMS: atom_id res chain seq x y z
N MET A 1 -30.48 16.87 97.42
CA MET A 1 -30.85 15.63 98.13
C MET A 1 -30.05 14.51 97.49
N SER A 2 -28.98 14.05 98.14
CA SER A 2 -28.13 12.96 97.65
C SER A 2 -28.90 11.65 97.79
N ALA A 3 -29.28 11.02 96.69
CA ALA A 3 -29.79 9.66 96.72
C ALA A 3 -28.62 8.75 97.10
N GLY A 4 -28.58 8.31 98.37
CA GLY A 4 -27.57 7.37 98.84
C GLY A 4 -27.63 6.12 97.98
N SER A 5 -26.48 5.73 97.41
CA SER A 5 -26.36 4.48 96.65
C SER A 5 -26.87 3.32 97.50
N PRO A 6 -27.72 2.43 96.95
CA PRO A 6 -28.28 1.32 97.70
C PRO A 6 -27.18 0.50 98.38
N SER A 7 -27.38 0.17 99.65
CA SER A 7 -26.53 -0.80 100.34
C SER A 7 -26.59 -2.16 99.64
N GLY A 8 -25.54 -2.99 99.78
CA GLY A 8 -25.49 -4.30 99.12
C GLY A 8 -26.66 -5.24 99.49
N GLN A 9 -27.32 -4.99 100.61
CA GLN A 9 -28.53 -5.70 101.05
C GLN A 9 -29.79 -5.19 100.34
N GLU A 10 -29.94 -3.87 100.19
CA GLU A 10 -31.05 -3.28 99.44
C GLU A 10 -31.00 -3.66 97.97
N TRP A 11 -29.80 -3.75 97.38
CA TRP A 11 -29.64 -4.21 96.01
C TRP A 11 -30.06 -5.67 95.83
N ARG A 12 -29.81 -6.52 96.82
CA ARG A 12 -30.25 -7.92 96.83
C ARG A 12 -31.77 -8.03 96.91
N VAL A 13 -32.41 -7.24 97.78
CA VAL A 13 -33.88 -7.24 97.91
C VAL A 13 -34.56 -6.70 96.64
N ILE A 14 -34.00 -5.64 96.03
CA ILE A 14 -34.52 -5.11 94.76
C ILE A 14 -34.41 -6.17 93.67
N LYS A 15 -33.26 -6.84 93.55
CA LYS A 15 -33.07 -7.96 92.61
C LYS A 15 -34.08 -9.09 92.84
N GLU A 16 -34.26 -9.52 94.08
CA GLU A 16 -35.23 -10.57 94.42
C GLU A 16 -36.68 -10.18 94.07
N LYS A 17 -37.08 -8.94 94.36
CA LYS A 17 -38.43 -8.45 94.02
C LYS A 17 -38.63 -8.40 92.51
N VAL A 18 -37.59 -8.01 91.76
CA VAL A 18 -37.59 -7.98 90.31
C VAL A 18 -37.71 -9.39 89.73
N GLU A 19 -36.94 -10.36 90.23
CA GLU A 19 -37.03 -11.78 89.82
C GLU A 19 -38.40 -12.39 90.15
N VAL A 20 -39.04 -11.99 91.25
CA VAL A 20 -40.44 -12.37 91.56
C VAL A 20 -41.43 -11.74 90.58
N LEU A 21 -41.30 -10.44 90.30
CA LEU A 21 -42.16 -9.69 89.37
C LEU A 21 -42.08 -10.23 87.94
N PHE A 22 -40.91 -10.68 87.50
CA PHE A 22 -40.72 -11.35 86.20
C PHE A 22 -41.10 -12.84 86.20
N GLY A 23 -41.54 -13.38 87.33
CA GLY A 23 -41.98 -14.77 87.47
C GLY A 23 -40.84 -15.80 87.42
N ASP A 24 -39.62 -15.39 87.78
CA ASP A 24 -38.39 -16.17 87.67
C ASP A 24 -38.01 -16.86 88.98
N ARG A 25 -38.50 -16.37 90.12
CA ARG A 25 -38.31 -17.03 91.41
C ARG A 25 -39.20 -18.27 91.51
N GLY A 26 -38.59 -19.45 91.44
CA GLY A 26 -39.24 -20.75 91.70
C GLY A 26 -39.75 -21.52 90.48
N ASP A 27 -39.68 -20.94 89.27
CA ASP A 27 -40.06 -21.62 88.02
C ASP A 27 -38.81 -21.88 87.15
N ALA A 28 -38.10 -22.97 87.49
CA ALA A 28 -36.88 -23.39 86.79
C ALA A 28 -37.09 -23.60 85.28
N ARG A 29 -38.33 -23.86 84.84
CA ARG A 29 -38.66 -24.06 83.42
C ARG A 29 -38.56 -22.76 82.64
N LYS A 30 -39.06 -21.65 83.17
CA LYS A 30 -38.96 -20.33 82.52
C LYS A 30 -37.52 -19.81 82.43
N ALA A 31 -36.73 -20.04 83.48
CA ALA A 31 -35.31 -19.71 83.46
C ALA A 31 -34.55 -20.55 82.41
N ALA A 32 -34.83 -21.85 82.34
CA ALA A 32 -34.24 -22.73 81.33
C ALA A 32 -34.64 -22.36 79.89
N MET A 33 -35.91 -21.99 79.65
CA MET A 33 -36.37 -21.55 78.33
C MET A 33 -35.65 -20.28 77.88
N ARG A 34 -35.55 -19.24 78.72
CA ARG A 34 -34.81 -18.01 78.36
C ARG A 34 -33.31 -18.24 78.16
N ALA A 35 -32.71 -19.18 78.89
CA ALA A 35 -31.33 -19.57 78.66
C ALA A 35 -31.16 -20.26 77.30
N GLY A 36 -32.12 -21.10 76.89
CA GLY A 36 -32.21 -21.66 75.54
C GLY A 36 -32.33 -20.57 74.47
N ASP A 37 -33.31 -19.68 74.60
CA ASP A 37 -33.52 -18.56 73.66
C ASP A 37 -32.26 -17.67 73.53
N ALA A 38 -31.54 -17.44 74.63
CA ALA A 38 -30.30 -16.68 74.62
C ALA A 38 -29.14 -17.40 73.91
N ILE A 39 -29.10 -18.74 73.94
CA ILE A 39 -28.14 -19.55 73.19
C ILE A 39 -28.48 -19.48 71.70
N ASP A 40 -29.75 -19.68 71.33
CA ASP A 40 -30.21 -19.64 69.94
C ASP A 40 -29.96 -18.27 69.31
N LEU A 41 -30.23 -17.18 70.03
CA LEU A 41 -29.91 -15.83 69.59
C LEU A 41 -28.41 -15.61 69.38
N ARG A 42 -27.55 -16.16 70.25
CA ARG A 42 -26.10 -16.07 70.08
C ARG A 42 -25.64 -16.83 68.84
N GLU A 43 -26.19 -18.01 68.59
CA GLU A 43 -25.88 -18.80 67.41
C GLU A 43 -26.34 -18.06 66.14
N PHE A 44 -27.56 -17.53 66.13
CA PHE A 44 -28.07 -16.73 65.01
C PHE A 44 -27.21 -15.49 64.73
N ILE A 45 -26.80 -14.76 65.78
CA ILE A 45 -25.88 -13.61 65.64
C ILE A 45 -24.52 -14.06 65.08
N ALA A 46 -23.99 -15.21 65.50
CA ALA A 46 -22.74 -15.74 64.97
C ALA A 46 -22.86 -16.09 63.48
N GLN A 47 -23.97 -16.71 63.08
CA GLN A 47 -24.27 -17.01 61.68
C GLN A 47 -24.41 -15.75 60.84
N LEU A 48 -25.12 -14.73 61.33
CA LEU A 48 -25.25 -13.43 60.66
C LEU A 48 -23.89 -12.74 60.48
N ARG A 49 -23.03 -12.76 61.51
CA ARG A 49 -21.68 -12.20 61.42
C ARG A 49 -20.84 -12.91 60.37
N LYS A 50 -20.91 -14.25 60.33
CA LYS A 50 -20.23 -15.04 59.31
C LYS A 50 -20.74 -14.69 57.91
N GLY A 51 -22.06 -14.71 57.69
CA GLY A 51 -22.65 -14.36 56.41
C GLY A 51 -22.32 -12.93 55.96
N THR A 52 -22.25 -11.99 56.91
CA THR A 52 -21.80 -10.62 56.62
C THR A 52 -20.34 -10.58 56.17
N ALA A 53 -19.45 -11.34 56.82
CA ALA A 53 -18.05 -11.44 56.42
C ALA A 53 -17.88 -12.10 55.05
N ASP A 54 -18.64 -13.15 54.76
CA ASP A 54 -18.63 -13.82 53.45
C ASP A 54 -19.09 -12.85 52.35
N VAL A 55 -20.19 -12.12 52.56
CA VAL A 55 -20.68 -11.09 51.61
C VAL A 55 -19.66 -9.97 51.40
N GLN A 56 -18.97 -9.52 52.45
CA GLN A 56 -17.92 -8.51 52.32
C GLN A 56 -16.75 -9.01 51.47
N ARG A 57 -16.37 -10.29 51.62
CA ARG A 57 -15.32 -10.91 50.83
C ARG A 57 -15.73 -11.03 49.36
N ASP A 58 -16.93 -11.53 49.10
CA ASP A 58 -17.44 -11.71 47.74
C ASP A 58 -17.61 -10.35 47.03
N LEU A 59 -17.99 -9.29 47.76
CA LEU A 59 -18.05 -7.93 47.22
C LEU A 59 -16.65 -7.41 46.85
N ALA A 60 -15.65 -7.63 47.71
CA ALA A 60 -14.27 -7.24 47.41
C ALA A 60 -13.73 -7.97 46.17
N ASP A 61 -14.00 -9.28 46.06
CA ASP A 61 -13.63 -10.10 44.91
C ASP A 61 -14.33 -9.58 43.62
N ALA A 62 -15.61 -9.22 43.70
CA ALA A 62 -16.36 -8.67 42.58
C ALA A 62 -15.84 -7.29 42.12
N VAL A 63 -15.47 -6.41 43.07
CA VAL A 63 -14.87 -5.10 42.75
C VAL A 63 -13.55 -5.29 42.01
N ALA A 64 -12.68 -6.17 42.50
CA ALA A 64 -11.40 -6.46 41.84
C ALA A 64 -11.58 -7.01 40.41
N GLN A 65 -12.60 -7.85 40.19
CA GLN A 65 -12.93 -8.34 38.84
C GLN A 65 -13.42 -7.22 37.92
N LEU A 66 -14.20 -6.27 38.43
CA LEU A 66 -14.66 -5.11 37.66
C LEU A 66 -13.50 -4.19 37.26
N GLU A 67 -12.56 -3.93 38.17
CA GLU A 67 -11.36 -3.13 37.88
C GLU A 67 -10.48 -3.79 36.79
N GLN A 68 -10.33 -5.12 36.85
CA GLN A 68 -9.62 -5.86 35.80
C GLN A 68 -10.37 -5.80 34.46
N LEU A 69 -11.70 -5.91 34.47
CA LEU A 69 -12.51 -5.81 33.26
C LEU A 69 -12.40 -4.43 32.62
N GLU A 70 -12.41 -3.36 33.42
CA GLU A 70 -12.22 -1.98 32.96
C GLU A 70 -10.85 -1.81 32.29
N THR A 71 -9.80 -2.37 32.90
CA THR A 71 -8.44 -2.36 32.34
C THR A 71 -8.40 -3.07 30.98
N ASN A 72 -8.95 -4.29 30.90
CA ASN A 72 -8.98 -5.06 29.65
C ASN A 72 -9.78 -4.36 28.55
N LEU A 73 -10.87 -3.68 28.90
CA LEU A 73 -11.66 -2.90 27.93
C LEU A 73 -10.88 -1.69 27.40
N GLY A 74 -10.06 -1.05 28.24
CA GLY A 74 -9.15 0.01 27.81
C GLY A 74 -8.13 -0.49 26.80
N GLU A 75 -7.43 -1.57 27.11
CA GLU A 75 -6.43 -2.19 26.22
C GLU A 75 -7.03 -2.64 24.88
N LEU A 76 -8.24 -3.18 24.91
CA LEU A 76 -8.97 -3.56 23.69
C LEU A 76 -9.34 -2.34 22.85
N GLY A 77 -9.70 -1.22 23.50
CA GLY A 77 -9.97 0.05 22.83
C GLY A 77 -8.75 0.59 22.10
N GLU A 78 -7.59 0.59 22.77
CA GLU A 78 -6.31 1.02 22.17
C GLU A 78 -5.92 0.15 20.97
N SER A 79 -6.00 -1.18 21.13
CA SER A 79 -5.71 -2.14 20.06
C SER A 79 -6.62 -1.96 18.84
N LEU A 80 -7.91 -1.66 19.08
CA LEU A 80 -8.88 -1.38 18.02
C LEU A 80 -8.53 -0.11 17.25
N ASP A 81 -8.11 0.94 17.94
CA ASP A 81 -7.74 2.20 17.30
C ASP A 81 -6.43 2.10 16.51
N GLU A 82 -5.45 1.32 17.00
CA GLU A 82 -4.26 0.95 16.23
C GLU A 82 -4.64 0.21 14.94
N THR A 83 -5.47 -0.83 15.05
CA THR A 83 -5.94 -1.61 13.89
C THR A 83 -6.65 -0.72 12.85
N LYS A 84 -7.47 0.25 13.28
CA LYS A 84 -8.11 1.21 12.37
C LYS A 84 -7.08 2.08 11.65
N GLY A 85 -6.03 2.52 12.34
CA GLY A 85 -4.94 3.31 11.76
C GLY A 85 -4.15 2.53 10.70
N GLU A 86 -3.81 1.27 10.99
CA GLU A 86 -3.16 0.38 10.04
C GLU A 86 -4.03 0.10 8.81
N LEU A 87 -5.33 -0.09 9.01
CA LEU A 87 -6.28 -0.28 7.92
C LEU A 87 -6.37 0.96 7.02
N ALA A 88 -6.43 2.16 7.59
CA ALA A 88 -6.45 3.41 6.83
C ALA A 88 -5.15 3.59 6.02
N THR A 89 -4.00 3.28 6.61
CA THR A 89 -2.70 3.31 5.92
C THR A 89 -2.66 2.32 4.77
N THR A 90 -3.16 1.11 4.99
CA THR A 90 -3.26 0.07 3.96
C THR A 90 -4.16 0.49 2.80
N GLN A 91 -5.31 1.10 3.09
CA GLN A 91 -6.24 1.61 2.08
C GLN A 91 -5.60 2.72 1.23
N ALA A 92 -4.88 3.65 1.86
CA ALA A 92 -4.14 4.69 1.15
C ALA A 92 -3.04 4.10 0.24
N GLY A 93 -2.29 3.12 0.74
CA GLY A 93 -1.28 2.41 -0.05
C GLY A 93 -1.88 1.69 -1.27
N LEU A 94 -3.04 1.05 -1.10
CA LEU A 94 -3.76 0.39 -2.19
C LEU A 94 -4.21 1.39 -3.28
N ALA A 95 -4.75 2.54 -2.88
CA ALA A 95 -5.17 3.58 -3.82
C ALA A 95 -3.98 4.13 -4.63
N ALA A 96 -2.84 4.38 -3.97
CA ALA A 96 -1.62 4.83 -4.65
C ALA A 96 -1.10 3.79 -5.65
N ALA A 97 -1.13 2.50 -5.29
CA ALA A 97 -0.72 1.42 -6.19
C ALA A 97 -1.63 1.31 -7.43
N GLN A 98 -2.95 1.51 -7.26
CA GLN A 98 -3.90 1.53 -8.37
C GLN A 98 -3.64 2.68 -9.34
N GLU A 99 -3.33 3.88 -8.83
CA GLU A 99 -2.97 5.03 -9.66
C GLU A 99 -1.69 4.78 -10.46
N GLN A 100 -0.65 4.24 -9.81
CA GLN A 100 0.60 3.88 -10.48
C GLN A 100 0.39 2.84 -11.59
N LEU A 101 -0.46 1.84 -11.34
CA LEU A 101 -0.79 0.82 -12.34
C LEU A 101 -1.50 1.43 -13.56
N GLY A 102 -2.43 2.38 -13.35
CA GLY A 102 -3.07 3.11 -14.44
C GLY A 102 -2.09 3.94 -15.27
N SER A 103 -1.14 4.61 -14.62
CA SER A 103 -0.08 5.36 -15.30
C SER A 103 0.83 4.44 -16.13
N LEU A 104 1.19 3.27 -15.58
CA LEU A 104 2.00 2.28 -16.28
C LEU A 104 1.27 1.72 -17.52
N GLN A 105 -0.03 1.44 -17.43
CA GLN A 105 -0.84 1.01 -18.57
C GLN A 105 -0.87 2.05 -19.70
N THR A 106 -1.00 3.33 -19.33
CA THR A 106 -0.95 4.44 -20.28
C THR A 106 0.42 4.51 -20.97
N THR A 107 1.51 4.40 -20.19
CA THR A 107 2.88 4.38 -20.71
C THR A 107 3.10 3.22 -21.68
N LEU A 108 2.64 2.02 -21.33
CA LEU A 108 2.76 0.83 -22.18
C LEU A 108 2.05 1.03 -23.52
N THR A 109 0.85 1.61 -23.50
CA THR A 109 0.08 1.91 -24.71
C THR A 109 0.83 2.89 -25.62
N THR A 110 1.40 3.96 -25.03
CA THR A 110 2.21 4.94 -25.78
C THR A 110 3.44 4.29 -26.41
N VAL A 111 4.14 3.41 -25.68
CA VAL A 111 5.31 2.70 -26.19
C VAL A 111 4.92 1.76 -27.34
N GLN A 112 3.80 1.06 -27.24
CA GLN A 112 3.30 0.20 -28.32
C GLN A 112 3.03 1.00 -29.60
N GLN A 113 2.37 2.15 -29.49
CA GLN A 113 2.13 3.04 -30.64
C GLN A 113 3.43 3.57 -31.25
N ALA A 114 4.40 3.94 -30.42
CA ALA A 114 5.70 4.40 -30.91
C ALA A 114 6.47 3.30 -31.66
N ILE A 115 6.37 2.05 -31.20
CA ILE A 115 6.98 0.89 -31.88
C ILE A 115 6.33 0.67 -33.25
N GLU A 116 5.00 0.71 -33.33
CA GLU A 116 4.28 0.58 -34.61
C GLU A 116 4.67 1.68 -35.60
N ALA A 117 4.76 2.93 -35.14
CA ALA A 117 5.20 4.05 -35.96
C ALA A 117 6.65 3.88 -36.45
N ALA A 118 7.55 3.42 -35.58
CA ALA A 118 8.94 3.14 -35.95
C ALA A 118 9.04 2.02 -37.00
N GLN A 119 8.25 0.96 -36.88
CA GLN A 119 8.21 -0.13 -37.87
C GLN A 119 7.75 0.36 -39.25
N GLN A 120 6.74 1.22 -39.29
CA GLN A 120 6.28 1.84 -40.54
C GLN A 120 7.38 2.71 -41.16
N ALA A 121 8.07 3.52 -40.36
CA ALA A 121 9.17 4.36 -40.82
C ALA A 121 10.34 3.53 -41.39
N ILE A 122 10.69 2.41 -40.75
CA ILE A 122 11.72 1.48 -41.26
C ILE A 122 11.31 0.92 -42.61
N THR A 123 10.07 0.47 -42.76
CA THR A 123 9.58 -0.07 -44.04
C THR A 123 9.62 0.98 -45.15
N ALA A 124 9.26 2.23 -44.84
CA ALA A 124 9.36 3.33 -45.80
C ALA A 124 10.81 3.63 -46.20
N LEU A 125 11.74 3.57 -45.23
CA LEU A 125 13.16 3.74 -45.49
C LEU A 125 13.72 2.62 -46.38
N ASP A 126 13.33 1.37 -46.13
CA ASP A 126 13.73 0.22 -46.96
C ASP A 126 13.25 0.38 -48.40
N GLN A 127 12.01 0.82 -48.60
CA GLN A 127 11.46 1.09 -49.93
C GLN A 127 12.21 2.24 -50.63
N SER A 128 12.50 3.32 -49.91
CA SER A 128 13.30 4.42 -50.44
C SER A 128 14.71 3.98 -50.80
N GLY A 129 15.34 3.13 -49.98
CA GLY A 129 16.67 2.58 -50.26
C GLY A 129 16.68 1.70 -51.51
N ALA A 130 15.65 0.88 -51.69
CA ALA A 130 15.49 0.06 -52.90
C ALA A 130 15.29 0.92 -54.16
N ALA A 131 14.50 1.99 -54.07
CA ALA A 131 14.30 2.92 -55.18
C ALA A 131 15.61 3.61 -55.58
N VAL A 132 16.38 4.12 -54.60
CA VAL A 132 17.69 4.74 -54.86
C VAL A 132 18.68 3.75 -55.46
N ALA A 133 18.70 2.50 -55.00
CA ALA A 133 19.55 1.47 -55.57
C ALA A 133 19.20 1.20 -57.05
N GLN A 134 17.91 1.13 -57.36
CA GLN A 134 17.45 0.96 -58.74
C GLN A 134 17.81 2.17 -59.61
N GLU A 135 17.63 3.40 -59.12
CA GLU A 135 18.04 4.61 -59.83
C GLU A 135 19.54 4.60 -60.12
N LEU A 136 20.37 4.22 -59.15
CA LEU A 136 21.82 4.11 -59.32
C LEU A 136 22.20 3.06 -60.38
N ASP A 137 21.57 1.89 -60.36
CA ASP A 137 21.78 0.85 -61.38
C ASP A 137 21.42 1.37 -62.78
N THR A 138 20.30 2.10 -62.89
CA THR A 138 19.87 2.69 -64.18
C THR A 138 20.84 3.76 -64.67
N LEU A 139 21.33 4.65 -63.79
CA LEU A 139 22.34 5.65 -64.10
C LEU A 139 23.65 5.01 -64.54
N GLN A 140 24.09 3.95 -63.83
CA GLN A 140 25.32 3.24 -64.15
C GLN A 140 25.22 2.53 -65.52
N ALA A 141 24.08 1.91 -65.82
CA ALA A 141 23.83 1.30 -67.11
C ALA A 141 23.78 2.35 -68.24
N ALA A 142 23.09 3.47 -68.03
CA ALA A 142 23.00 4.55 -69.01
C ALA A 142 24.36 5.19 -69.29
N ALA A 143 25.14 5.49 -68.25
CA ALA A 143 26.49 6.02 -68.38
C ALA A 143 27.45 5.02 -69.04
N GLY A 144 27.35 3.72 -68.70
CA GLY A 144 28.14 2.66 -69.31
C GLY A 144 27.84 2.39 -70.79
N ALA A 145 26.65 2.77 -71.26
CA ALA A 145 26.25 2.65 -72.66
C ALA A 145 26.78 3.79 -73.55
N VAL A 146 27.38 4.84 -72.97
CA VAL A 146 27.96 5.95 -73.73
C VAL A 146 29.19 5.47 -74.50
N ASN A 147 29.12 5.54 -75.82
CA ASN A 147 30.22 5.18 -76.70
C ASN A 147 31.14 6.38 -76.94
N VAL A 148 32.41 6.28 -76.51
CA VAL A 148 33.45 7.27 -76.81
C VAL A 148 34.19 6.84 -78.08
N PRO A 149 34.06 7.58 -79.20
CA PRO A 149 34.72 7.22 -80.46
C PRO A 149 36.25 7.24 -80.32
N PRO A 150 36.97 6.31 -80.97
CA PRO A 150 38.43 6.39 -81.03
C PRO A 150 38.86 7.64 -81.81
N LEU A 151 39.98 8.23 -81.39
CA LEU A 151 40.59 9.36 -82.12
C LEU A 151 41.23 8.85 -83.42
N VAL A 152 40.96 9.51 -84.52
CA VAL A 152 41.57 9.24 -85.83
C VAL A 152 42.64 10.26 -86.21
N SER A 153 42.71 11.41 -85.54
CA SER A 153 43.81 12.35 -85.70
C SER A 153 45.11 11.76 -85.13
N ALA A 154 46.21 12.01 -85.84
CA ALA A 154 47.54 11.57 -85.46
C ALA A 154 48.38 12.74 -84.93
N GLN A 155 49.50 12.40 -84.28
CA GLN A 155 50.44 13.39 -83.78
C GLN A 155 51.13 14.11 -84.96
N VAL A 156 51.06 15.44 -84.97
CA VAL A 156 51.60 16.26 -86.07
C VAL A 156 53.03 16.71 -85.72
N SER A 157 54.00 16.41 -86.58
CA SER A 157 55.44 16.70 -86.38
C SER A 157 56.03 17.69 -87.39
N ALA A 158 55.22 18.17 -88.34
CA ALA A 158 55.53 19.18 -89.34
C ALA A 158 54.41 20.25 -89.37
N PRO A 159 54.48 21.31 -90.19
CA PRO A 159 53.37 22.23 -90.34
C PRO A 159 52.07 21.48 -90.72
N PRO A 160 50.94 21.67 -90.01
CA PRO A 160 49.74 20.89 -90.21
C PRO A 160 49.17 21.05 -91.62
N THR A 161 48.81 19.94 -92.23
CA THR A 161 48.06 19.88 -93.47
C THR A 161 46.57 20.11 -93.22
N ALA A 162 45.85 20.55 -94.24
CA ALA A 162 44.39 20.69 -94.17
C ALA A 162 43.69 19.35 -93.85
N ALA A 163 44.27 18.21 -94.29
CA ALA A 163 43.74 16.88 -93.99
C ALA A 163 43.83 16.54 -92.50
N GLU A 164 44.97 16.81 -91.86
CA GLU A 164 45.15 16.60 -90.41
C GLU A 164 44.21 17.48 -89.58
N PHE A 165 44.01 18.74 -90.00
CA PHE A 165 43.03 19.63 -89.36
C PHE A 165 41.60 19.09 -89.45
N ASN A 166 41.20 18.59 -90.62
CA ASN A 166 39.86 18.00 -90.82
C ASN A 166 39.64 16.74 -89.96
N LEU A 167 40.67 15.91 -89.76
CA LEU A 167 40.61 14.74 -88.86
C LEU A 167 40.46 15.17 -87.40
N LEU A 168 41.23 16.15 -86.94
CA LEU A 168 41.08 16.69 -85.58
C LEU A 168 39.69 17.29 -85.36
N TRP A 169 39.16 18.02 -86.35
CA TRP A 169 37.82 18.57 -86.28
C TRP A 169 36.76 17.48 -86.15
N ALA A 170 36.89 16.38 -86.89
CA ALA A 170 36.01 15.23 -86.78
C ALA A 170 36.08 14.57 -85.39
N ASP A 171 37.27 14.39 -84.82
CA ASP A 171 37.46 13.87 -83.45
C ASP A 171 36.78 14.76 -82.40
N VAL A 172 36.99 16.07 -82.47
CA VAL A 172 36.38 17.04 -81.54
C VAL A 172 34.85 17.00 -81.64
N PHE A 173 34.31 16.92 -82.86
CA PHE A 173 32.87 16.80 -83.06
C PHE A 173 32.31 15.50 -82.47
N ALA A 174 33.01 14.39 -82.66
CA ALA A 174 32.62 13.07 -82.16
C ALA A 174 32.66 13.00 -80.61
N LEU A 175 33.73 13.53 -79.99
CA LEU A 175 33.84 13.65 -78.54
C LEU A 175 32.75 14.55 -77.94
N ARG A 176 32.41 15.65 -78.62
CA ARG A 176 31.30 16.51 -78.20
C ARG A 176 29.97 15.76 -78.21
N GLY A 177 29.74 14.88 -79.19
CA GLY A 177 28.59 13.98 -79.22
C GLY A 177 28.53 13.07 -77.99
N ALA A 178 29.62 12.35 -77.71
CA ALA A 178 29.71 11.46 -76.54
C ALA A 178 29.50 12.20 -75.20
N LEU A 179 30.00 13.43 -75.07
CA LEU A 179 29.76 14.27 -73.88
C LEU A 179 28.30 14.68 -73.72
N ILE A 180 27.58 14.94 -74.82
CA ILE A 180 26.15 15.22 -74.81
C ILE A 180 25.36 13.97 -74.40
N ASP A 181 25.73 12.81 -74.94
CA ASP A 181 25.10 11.53 -74.60
C ASP A 181 25.31 11.20 -73.12
N LEU A 182 26.53 11.37 -72.60
CA LEU A 182 26.81 11.21 -71.17
C LEU A 182 25.99 12.16 -70.32
N ARG A 183 25.97 13.45 -70.65
CA ARG A 183 25.16 14.44 -69.92
C ARG A 183 23.69 14.02 -69.88
N THR A 184 23.16 13.52 -70.99
CA THR A 184 21.78 13.05 -71.08
C THR A 184 21.56 11.85 -70.17
N ALA A 185 22.48 10.88 -70.18
CA ALA A 185 22.43 9.68 -69.35
C ALA A 185 22.49 9.93 -67.83
N VAL A 186 23.20 10.98 -67.37
CA VAL A 186 23.28 11.34 -65.93
C VAL A 186 22.26 12.39 -65.49
N SER A 187 21.41 12.92 -66.38
CA SER A 187 20.37 13.90 -66.03
C SER A 187 18.94 13.36 -66.08
N THR A 188 18.78 12.08 -66.45
CA THR A 188 17.58 11.27 -66.26
C THR A 188 17.53 10.67 -64.88
#